data_AF-A0A6B3G4R5-F1
#
_entry.id   AF-A0A6B3G4R5-F1
#
_cell.length_a   1.000
_cell.length_b   1.000
_cell.length_c   1.000
_cell.angle_alpha   90.00
_cell.angle_beta   90.00
_cell.angle_gamma   90.00
#
_symmetry.space_group_name_H-M   'P 1'
#
loop_
_entity.id
_entity.type
_entity.pdbx_description
1 polymer ?
#
loop_
_entity_poly.entity_id
_entity_poly.type
_entity_poly.pdbx_seq_one_letter_code
_entity_poly.pdbx_strand_id
1 'polypeptide(L)'
;DSGPVALRLTEWRTKETREFALRGSLGSRAADIPLSVFRGQGDIWGVQLIGEGKPLTVAASPSEGQDGRYALPGGREVYAAPNPSGDLVLTDRAVQPVVTSAVWEGTGELVLAGAFPEPTGTAHELVLRHSGHHEEAVVEMERGEDDGFRAVIAPAAVEGPAGALPLGEGRWYLFLRTPGERDPEAYRPLRLNTSLHSTLPRQRQLNGRDFTLQRRYHDRLVLESGSALPAVDRGPYGQRVRRERYAVLRTVAPAATRPAVLYSSYDGRQFSDSPRAIHRELAAREGDIEHLWVVRDQQAAVPDGVRPVALHSAEWYQALARSRWIVTNTHLPEWFERAEGQCVVQTWHGTPLKRIGRDLAGSPHADAAYMASMERRSAQWSVLVSPNSFSTPVLRRAFGYGGEALECGYPRNDLLYAPDRAKVAAAVRERLAIPEGRRVVLYAPTWREDQPRKGGKYAPDLHLDLEQARETLGDDHVLLVRRHYLVGGSVPDTDVVRDVSRHPDVAELLLISDVLVTDYSSIMFDFAQTGRPMLFHTYDLAHYRDTLRGFCFDF
;
A
#
# COMPACT_ATOMS: atom_id res chain seq x y z
N ASP A 1 -35.90 16.30 -46.26
CA ASP A 1 -35.09 15.15 -45.83
C ASP A 1 -35.96 13.98 -45.39
N SER A 2 -35.80 12.85 -46.06
CA SER A 2 -36.41 11.54 -45.77
C SER A 2 -35.95 10.90 -44.44
N GLY A 3 -35.08 11.60 -43.69
CA GLY A 3 -34.46 11.11 -42.46
C GLY A 3 -33.44 9.98 -42.73
N PRO A 4 -32.74 9.50 -41.70
CA PRO A 4 -31.80 8.39 -41.86
C PRO A 4 -32.54 7.09 -42.21
N VAL A 5 -32.06 6.33 -43.19
CA VAL A 5 -32.65 5.07 -43.67
C VAL A 5 -31.94 3.82 -43.15
N ALA A 6 -30.68 3.96 -42.72
CA ALA A 6 -29.88 2.85 -42.22
C ALA A 6 -29.04 3.24 -41.00
N LEU A 7 -28.71 2.25 -40.18
CA LEU A 7 -27.72 2.31 -39.11
C LEU A 7 -26.44 1.64 -39.61
N ARG A 8 -25.34 2.37 -39.62
CA ARG A 8 -24.01 1.89 -40.01
C ARG A 8 -23.16 1.66 -38.76
N LEU A 9 -22.62 0.46 -38.65
CA LEU A 9 -21.52 0.15 -37.74
C LEU A 9 -20.19 0.28 -38.49
N THR A 10 -19.21 0.95 -37.90
CA THR A 10 -17.85 1.07 -38.44
C THR A 10 -16.82 0.63 -37.41
N GLU A 11 -16.06 -0.43 -37.70
CA GLU A 11 -14.99 -0.88 -36.81
C GLU A 11 -13.81 0.09 -36.85
N TRP A 12 -13.30 0.46 -35.68
CA TRP A 12 -12.36 1.57 -35.53
C TRP A 12 -10.98 1.33 -36.16
N ARG A 13 -10.47 0.10 -36.19
CA ARG A 13 -9.11 -0.22 -36.67
C ARG A 13 -9.08 -0.53 -38.16
N THR A 14 -9.88 -1.50 -38.58
CA THR A 14 -10.00 -2.04 -39.93
C THR A 14 -10.83 -1.15 -40.85
N LYS A 15 -11.66 -0.26 -40.28
CA LYS A 15 -12.64 0.55 -41.00
C LYS A 15 -13.69 -0.29 -41.74
N GLU A 16 -13.85 -1.56 -41.36
CA GLU A 16 -14.93 -2.40 -41.87
C GLU A 16 -16.29 -1.80 -41.52
N THR A 17 -17.22 -1.83 -42.48
CA THR A 17 -18.57 -1.28 -42.30
C THR A 17 -19.65 -2.34 -42.49
N ARG A 18 -20.74 -2.19 -41.74
CA ARG A 18 -21.96 -2.98 -41.84
C ARG A 18 -23.16 -2.07 -41.72
N GLU A 19 -24.16 -2.23 -42.59
CA GLU A 19 -25.37 -1.40 -42.58
C GLU A 19 -26.60 -2.25 -42.31
N PHE A 20 -27.50 -1.69 -41.50
CA PHE A 20 -28.74 -2.33 -41.08
C PHE A 20 -29.90 -1.38 -41.34
N ALA A 21 -30.97 -1.88 -41.96
CA ALA A 21 -32.14 -1.06 -42.27
C ALA A 21 -32.81 -0.57 -40.97
N LEU A 22 -33.11 0.73 -40.92
CA LEU A 22 -33.90 1.30 -39.82
C LEU A 22 -35.39 1.05 -40.05
N ARG A 23 -36.09 0.65 -38.98
CA ARG A 23 -37.54 0.49 -38.94
C ARG A 23 -38.13 1.44 -37.89
N GLY A 24 -39.39 1.85 -38.05
CA GLY A 24 -40.08 2.74 -37.10
C GLY A 24 -40.43 4.11 -37.70
N SER A 25 -40.67 5.09 -36.84
CA SER A 25 -41.13 6.44 -37.20
C SER A 25 -40.03 7.48 -37.01
N LEU A 26 -40.23 8.71 -37.47
CA LEU A 26 -39.23 9.78 -37.36
C LEU A 26 -38.80 10.10 -35.91
N GLY A 27 -39.64 9.78 -34.91
CA GLY A 27 -39.34 10.01 -33.49
C GLY A 27 -38.78 8.79 -32.74
N SER A 28 -38.86 7.59 -33.31
CA SER A 28 -38.32 6.36 -32.72
C SER A 28 -38.03 5.35 -33.82
N ARG A 29 -36.76 4.99 -33.97
CA ARG A 29 -36.27 4.04 -34.98
C ARG A 29 -35.48 2.93 -34.30
N ALA A 30 -35.56 1.73 -34.85
CA ALA A 30 -34.84 0.55 -34.40
C ALA A 30 -34.12 -0.13 -35.56
N ALA A 31 -33.02 -0.80 -35.27
CA ALA A 31 -32.31 -1.68 -36.21
C ALA A 31 -32.03 -3.01 -35.51
N ASP A 32 -32.26 -4.12 -36.21
CA ASP A 32 -31.86 -5.45 -35.72
C ASP A 32 -30.43 -5.72 -36.15
N ILE A 33 -29.55 -5.96 -35.19
CA ILE A 33 -28.13 -6.22 -35.42
C ILE A 33 -27.86 -7.67 -34.97
N PRO A 34 -27.57 -8.61 -35.90
CA PRO A 34 -27.24 -9.97 -35.51
C PRO A 34 -25.89 -10.00 -34.81
N LEU A 35 -25.81 -10.69 -33.67
CA LEU A 35 -24.58 -10.78 -32.87
C LEU A 35 -23.41 -11.45 -33.63
N SER A 36 -23.70 -12.21 -34.70
CA SER A 36 -22.68 -12.79 -35.60
C SER A 36 -21.84 -11.75 -36.34
N VAL A 37 -22.21 -10.46 -36.28
CA VAL A 37 -21.40 -9.34 -36.79
C VAL A 37 -20.09 -9.19 -36.00
N PHE A 38 -20.11 -9.53 -34.71
CA PHE A 38 -18.97 -9.39 -33.82
C PHE A 38 -18.12 -10.67 -33.85
N ARG A 39 -16.82 -10.53 -34.10
CA ARG A 39 -15.92 -11.66 -34.37
C ARG A 39 -15.25 -12.26 -33.13
N GLY A 40 -15.51 -11.71 -31.95
CA GLY A 40 -14.84 -12.10 -30.71
C GLY A 40 -13.41 -11.55 -30.57
N GLN A 41 -13.04 -10.52 -31.34
CA GLN A 41 -11.63 -10.08 -31.48
C GLN A 41 -11.28 -8.81 -30.68
N GLY A 42 -12.17 -8.31 -29.82
CA GLY A 42 -11.90 -7.09 -29.05
C GLY A 42 -12.22 -5.80 -29.82
N ASP A 43 -13.14 -5.90 -30.78
CA ASP A 43 -13.44 -4.84 -31.73
C ASP A 43 -14.30 -3.74 -31.10
N ILE A 44 -14.08 -2.50 -31.54
CA ILE A 44 -14.94 -1.35 -31.16
C ILE A 44 -15.58 -0.78 -32.41
N TRP A 45 -16.91 -0.73 -32.39
CA TRP A 45 -17.72 -0.30 -33.52
C TRP A 45 -18.41 1.03 -33.20
N GLY A 46 -18.09 2.06 -33.99
CA GLY A 46 -18.83 3.33 -33.96
C GLY A 46 -20.19 3.19 -34.62
N VAL A 47 -21.20 3.83 -34.05
CA VAL A 47 -22.58 3.78 -34.55
C VAL A 47 -22.96 5.10 -35.23
N GLN A 48 -23.40 5.01 -36.48
CA GLN A 48 -23.80 6.16 -37.30
C GLN A 48 -25.15 5.92 -37.96
N LEU A 49 -25.92 6.99 -38.17
CA LEU A 49 -27.15 7.00 -38.97
C LEU A 49 -26.81 7.51 -40.38
N ILE A 50 -27.29 6.81 -41.40
CA ILE A 50 -27.05 7.09 -42.82
C ILE A 50 -28.37 7.50 -43.49
N GLY A 51 -28.34 8.61 -44.23
CA GLY A 51 -29.45 9.11 -45.04
C GLY A 51 -28.92 9.81 -46.29
N GLU A 52 -29.70 10.74 -46.85
CA GLU A 52 -29.29 11.51 -48.05
C GLU A 52 -28.12 12.47 -47.79
N GLY A 53 -27.84 12.80 -46.53
CA GLY A 53 -26.76 13.71 -46.11
C GLY A 53 -25.51 13.01 -45.54
N LYS A 54 -24.68 13.79 -44.84
CA LYS A 54 -23.50 13.24 -44.13
C LYS A 54 -23.92 12.26 -43.04
N PRO A 55 -23.14 11.19 -42.77
CA PRO A 55 -23.38 10.30 -41.64
C PRO A 55 -23.50 11.07 -40.32
N LEU A 56 -24.49 10.73 -39.51
CA LEU A 56 -24.72 11.32 -38.21
C LEU A 56 -24.26 10.36 -37.12
N THR A 57 -23.35 10.76 -36.25
CA THR A 57 -22.95 9.95 -35.09
C THR A 57 -24.11 9.84 -34.10
N VAL A 58 -24.35 8.64 -33.58
CA VAL A 58 -25.39 8.41 -32.56
C VAL A 58 -24.80 8.68 -31.19
N ALA A 59 -25.40 9.60 -30.43
CA ALA A 59 -25.08 9.78 -29.02
C ALA A 59 -25.86 8.77 -28.16
N ALA A 60 -25.24 8.25 -27.09
CA ALA A 60 -25.95 7.43 -26.13
C ALA A 60 -26.73 8.31 -25.15
N SER A 61 -28.02 8.02 -24.93
CA SER A 61 -28.81 8.73 -23.94
C SER A 61 -28.47 8.25 -22.52
N PRO A 62 -28.08 9.14 -21.58
CA PRO A 62 -27.79 8.74 -20.20
C PRO A 62 -29.05 8.42 -19.37
N SER A 63 -30.24 8.76 -19.86
CA SER A 63 -31.47 8.83 -19.06
C SER A 63 -32.36 7.57 -19.11
N GLU A 64 -32.04 6.58 -19.94
CA GLU A 64 -32.88 5.39 -20.17
C GLU A 64 -32.16 4.08 -19.79
N GLY A 65 -32.00 3.83 -18.49
CA GLY A 65 -31.70 2.48 -18.00
C GLY A 65 -30.35 1.89 -18.42
N GLN A 66 -30.12 0.63 -18.05
CA GLN A 66 -28.81 -0.03 -18.09
C GLN A 66 -28.17 -0.04 -19.48
N ASP A 67 -26.86 0.23 -19.56
CA ASP A 67 -26.03 -0.04 -20.73
C ASP A 67 -26.35 -1.43 -21.31
N GLY A 68 -26.47 -1.53 -22.64
CA GLY A 68 -26.87 -2.77 -23.29
C GLY A 68 -25.76 -3.82 -23.19
N ARG A 69 -26.11 -5.03 -22.74
CA ARG A 69 -25.18 -6.17 -22.63
C ARG A 69 -25.77 -7.36 -23.36
N TYR A 70 -24.99 -7.93 -24.28
CA TYR A 70 -25.42 -9.07 -25.08
C TYR A 70 -24.34 -10.14 -25.08
N ALA A 71 -24.67 -11.34 -24.60
CA ALA A 71 -23.70 -12.43 -24.47
C ALA A 71 -23.17 -12.92 -25.82
N LEU A 72 -21.88 -13.22 -25.87
CA LEU A 72 -21.19 -13.89 -26.97
C LEU A 72 -20.52 -15.18 -26.45
N PRO A 73 -20.30 -16.20 -27.31
CA PRO A 73 -19.55 -17.40 -26.94
C PRO A 73 -18.16 -17.09 -26.38
N GLY A 74 -17.66 -17.96 -25.49
CA GLY A 74 -16.30 -17.86 -24.94
C GLY A 74 -16.11 -16.81 -23.84
N GLY A 75 -17.16 -16.50 -23.06
CA GLY A 75 -17.06 -15.55 -21.94
C GLY A 75 -16.93 -14.09 -22.39
N ARG A 76 -17.53 -13.78 -23.55
CA ARG A 76 -17.50 -12.45 -24.16
C ARG A 76 -18.88 -11.80 -24.17
N GLU A 77 -18.91 -10.51 -24.38
CA GLU A 77 -20.13 -9.72 -24.52
C GLU A 77 -19.95 -8.62 -25.57
N VAL A 78 -21.06 -8.22 -26.20
CA VAL A 78 -21.19 -6.91 -26.83
C VAL A 78 -21.72 -5.95 -25.78
N TYR A 79 -20.95 -4.91 -25.49
CA TYR A 79 -21.33 -3.83 -24.60
C TYR A 79 -21.70 -2.58 -25.39
N ALA A 80 -22.94 -2.14 -25.26
CA ALA A 80 -23.49 -0.96 -25.91
C ALA A 80 -23.56 0.20 -24.91
N ALA A 81 -22.64 1.15 -25.03
CA ALA A 81 -22.48 2.26 -24.09
C ALA A 81 -21.80 3.47 -24.77
N PRO A 82 -21.88 4.68 -24.18
CA PRO A 82 -21.12 5.81 -24.67
C PRO A 82 -19.60 5.63 -24.55
N ASN A 83 -18.88 6.15 -25.52
CA ASN A 83 -17.44 6.42 -25.43
C ASN A 83 -17.18 7.73 -24.62
N PRO A 84 -15.91 8.16 -24.45
CA PRO A 84 -15.60 9.41 -23.73
C PRO A 84 -16.21 10.69 -24.31
N SER A 85 -16.57 10.69 -25.59
CA SER A 85 -17.22 11.80 -26.28
C SER A 85 -18.75 11.78 -26.13
N GLY A 86 -19.33 10.71 -25.57
CA GLY A 86 -20.77 10.49 -25.47
C GLY A 86 -21.38 9.74 -26.66
N ASP A 87 -20.58 9.33 -27.64
CA ASP A 87 -21.06 8.58 -28.80
C ASP A 87 -21.35 7.14 -28.42
N LEU A 88 -22.49 6.60 -28.86
CA LEU A 88 -22.80 5.18 -28.73
C LEU A 88 -21.78 4.36 -29.50
N VAL A 89 -21.16 3.41 -28.79
CA VAL A 89 -20.26 2.41 -29.37
C VAL A 89 -20.71 1.01 -28.96
N LEU A 90 -20.51 0.05 -29.85
CA LEU A 90 -20.68 -1.37 -29.56
C LEU A 90 -19.29 -1.98 -29.41
N THR A 91 -18.97 -2.44 -28.20
CA THR A 91 -17.66 -2.99 -27.88
C THR A 91 -17.77 -4.49 -27.67
N ASP A 92 -17.11 -5.27 -28.51
CA ASP A 92 -16.91 -6.70 -28.27
C ASP A 92 -15.75 -6.87 -27.27
N ARG A 93 -16.03 -7.42 -26.08
CA ARG A 93 -15.04 -7.56 -25.01
C ARG A 93 -15.25 -8.84 -24.21
N ALA A 94 -14.25 -9.24 -23.44
CA ALA A 94 -14.48 -10.17 -22.33
C ALA A 94 -15.48 -9.57 -21.34
N VAL A 95 -16.33 -10.41 -20.73
CA VAL A 95 -17.30 -9.97 -19.72
C VAL A 95 -16.58 -9.21 -18.59
N GLN A 96 -17.13 -8.05 -18.21
CA GLN A 96 -16.57 -7.22 -17.13
C GLN A 96 -17.61 -6.90 -16.06
N PRO A 97 -17.20 -6.73 -14.79
CA PRO A 97 -18.09 -6.28 -13.74
C PRO A 97 -18.47 -4.81 -13.97
N VAL A 98 -19.77 -4.53 -13.97
CA VAL A 98 -20.33 -3.18 -14.13
C VAL A 98 -21.09 -2.80 -12.88
N VAL A 99 -20.63 -1.77 -12.19
CA VAL A 99 -21.27 -1.16 -11.04
C VAL A 99 -22.45 -0.32 -11.52
N THR A 100 -23.64 -0.65 -11.03
CA THR A 100 -24.91 0.05 -11.32
C THR A 100 -25.38 0.88 -10.13
N SER A 101 -24.89 0.59 -8.93
CA SER A 101 -25.12 1.37 -7.73
C SER A 101 -23.85 1.52 -6.90
N ALA A 102 -23.62 2.72 -6.40
CA ALA A 102 -22.57 3.00 -5.43
C ALA A 102 -23.12 3.99 -4.41
N VAL A 103 -23.22 3.60 -3.14
CA VAL A 103 -23.89 4.41 -2.12
C VAL A 103 -23.05 4.42 -0.85
N TRP A 104 -22.91 5.60 -0.24
CA TRP A 104 -22.35 5.74 1.09
C TRP A 104 -23.45 5.54 2.12
N GLU A 105 -23.28 4.59 3.04
CA GLU A 105 -24.17 4.41 4.18
C GLU A 105 -23.85 5.36 5.33
N GLY A 106 -24.78 5.52 6.26
CA GLY A 106 -24.68 6.47 7.38
C GLY A 106 -23.45 6.23 8.27
N THR A 107 -23.08 4.96 8.44
CA THR A 107 -21.91 4.44 9.18
C THR A 107 -20.57 4.71 8.51
N GLY A 108 -20.56 5.13 7.23
CA GLY A 108 -19.33 5.41 6.47
C GLY A 108 -18.87 4.29 5.54
N GLU A 109 -19.63 3.20 5.45
CA GLU A 109 -19.41 2.13 4.48
C GLU A 109 -19.81 2.57 3.07
N LEU A 110 -19.06 2.10 2.07
CA LEU A 110 -19.37 2.24 0.66
C LEU A 110 -19.93 0.92 0.15
N VAL A 111 -21.22 0.90 -0.16
CA VAL A 111 -21.89 -0.24 -0.77
C VAL A 111 -21.84 -0.11 -2.27
N LEU A 112 -21.23 -1.09 -2.93
CA LEU A 112 -21.22 -1.24 -4.36
C LEU A 112 -22.15 -2.39 -4.74
N ALA A 113 -23.00 -2.16 -5.73
CA ALA A 113 -23.78 -3.21 -6.36
C ALA A 113 -23.72 -3.09 -7.88
N GLY A 114 -23.83 -4.20 -8.57
CA GLY A 114 -23.67 -4.25 -10.01
C GLY A 114 -24.04 -5.59 -10.62
N ALA A 115 -23.72 -5.74 -11.90
CA ALA A 115 -23.90 -6.97 -12.64
C ALA A 115 -22.55 -7.48 -13.16
N PHE A 116 -22.32 -8.78 -12.95
CA PHE A 116 -21.17 -9.51 -13.47
C PHE A 116 -21.63 -10.87 -14.02
N PRO A 117 -22.13 -10.90 -15.27
CA PRO A 117 -22.67 -12.08 -15.94
C PRO A 117 -21.56 -12.99 -16.44
N GLU A 118 -20.70 -13.42 -15.50
CA GLU A 118 -19.66 -14.39 -15.80
C GLU A 118 -20.30 -15.78 -15.96
N PRO A 119 -20.10 -16.47 -17.09
CA PRO A 119 -20.74 -17.76 -17.35
C PRO A 119 -20.30 -18.89 -16.39
N THR A 120 -19.23 -18.68 -15.64
CA THR A 120 -18.67 -19.65 -14.72
C THR A 120 -19.14 -19.39 -13.29
N GLY A 121 -19.59 -20.44 -12.60
CA GLY A 121 -19.92 -20.41 -11.17
C GLY A 121 -18.73 -20.09 -10.25
N THR A 122 -17.59 -19.67 -10.79
CA THR A 122 -16.36 -19.28 -10.10
C THR A 122 -16.63 -18.21 -9.06
N ALA A 123 -16.18 -18.44 -7.82
CA ALA A 123 -16.22 -17.42 -6.78
C ALA A 123 -15.30 -16.26 -7.15
N HIS A 124 -15.68 -15.04 -6.75
CA HIS A 124 -14.86 -13.83 -6.93
C HIS A 124 -14.83 -13.03 -5.63
N GLU A 125 -13.75 -12.28 -5.45
CA GLU A 125 -13.58 -11.33 -4.37
C GLU A 125 -13.33 -9.92 -4.93
N LEU A 126 -13.71 -8.90 -4.17
CA LEU A 126 -13.43 -7.51 -4.52
C LEU A 126 -12.03 -7.14 -4.00
N VAL A 127 -11.21 -6.58 -4.88
CA VAL A 127 -9.85 -6.14 -4.55
C VAL A 127 -9.70 -4.66 -4.85
N LEU A 128 -9.33 -3.89 -3.83
CA LEU A 128 -8.88 -2.52 -3.96
C LEU A 128 -7.36 -2.54 -4.06
N ARG A 129 -6.81 -2.09 -5.18
CA ARG A 129 -5.36 -2.06 -5.39
C ARG A 129 -4.83 -0.64 -5.50
N HIS A 130 -3.87 -0.31 -4.65
CA HIS A 130 -3.25 1.01 -4.61
C HIS A 130 -2.39 1.26 -5.86
N SER A 131 -2.63 2.37 -6.56
CA SER A 131 -1.98 2.68 -7.85
C SER A 131 -0.47 2.86 -7.77
N GLY A 132 -0.01 3.38 -6.63
CA GLY A 132 1.40 3.58 -6.32
C GLY A 132 2.08 2.35 -5.72
N HIS A 133 1.67 1.89 -4.54
CA HIS A 133 2.37 0.85 -3.77
C HIS A 133 2.00 -0.59 -4.18
N HIS A 134 1.01 -0.75 -5.06
CA HIS A 134 0.46 -2.06 -5.45
C HIS A 134 -0.05 -2.90 -4.27
N GLU A 135 -0.25 -2.27 -3.12
CA GLU A 135 -0.92 -2.87 -1.97
C GLU A 135 -2.36 -3.20 -2.34
N GLU A 136 -2.87 -4.27 -1.76
CA GLU A 136 -4.21 -4.78 -1.99
C GLU A 136 -4.97 -4.83 -0.67
N ALA A 137 -6.22 -4.42 -0.71
CA ALA A 137 -7.22 -4.67 0.32
C ALA A 137 -8.30 -5.56 -0.31
N VAL A 138 -8.54 -6.71 0.31
CA VAL A 138 -9.51 -7.70 -0.15
C VAL A 138 -10.79 -7.53 0.66
N VAL A 139 -11.92 -7.54 -0.03
CA VAL A 139 -13.24 -7.36 0.54
C VAL A 139 -14.12 -8.50 0.01
N GLU A 140 -14.85 -9.14 0.91
CA GLU A 140 -15.80 -10.17 0.54
C GLU A 140 -16.90 -9.59 -0.37
N MET A 141 -17.37 -10.43 -1.28
CA MET A 141 -18.40 -10.07 -2.26
C MET A 141 -19.52 -11.10 -2.21
N GLU A 142 -20.75 -10.62 -2.10
CA GLU A 142 -21.96 -11.41 -2.17
C GLU A 142 -22.41 -11.51 -3.64
N ARG A 143 -22.74 -12.73 -4.10
CA ARG A 143 -23.44 -12.92 -5.37
C ARG A 143 -24.94 -12.81 -5.13
N GLY A 144 -25.60 -11.98 -5.93
CA GLY A 144 -27.06 -11.85 -5.96
C GLY A 144 -27.69 -12.76 -7.02
N GLU A 145 -29.02 -12.69 -7.13
CA GLU A 145 -29.77 -13.27 -8.25
C GLU A 145 -29.39 -12.60 -9.58
N ASP A 146 -29.63 -13.27 -10.70
CA ASP A 146 -29.46 -12.74 -12.07
C ASP A 146 -28.09 -12.06 -12.33
N ASP A 147 -27.00 -12.74 -11.98
CA ASP A 147 -25.62 -12.26 -12.16
C ASP A 147 -25.26 -10.99 -11.37
N GLY A 148 -26.07 -10.64 -10.36
CA GLY A 148 -25.82 -9.52 -9.48
C GLY A 148 -24.60 -9.75 -8.57
N PHE A 149 -23.96 -8.66 -8.17
CA PHE A 149 -23.00 -8.67 -7.07
C PHE A 149 -23.23 -7.51 -6.12
N ARG A 150 -22.84 -7.70 -4.86
CA ARG A 150 -22.82 -6.67 -3.82
C ARG A 150 -21.53 -6.79 -3.00
N ALA A 151 -20.92 -5.64 -2.67
CA ALA A 151 -19.75 -5.57 -1.80
C ALA A 151 -19.84 -4.34 -0.90
N VAL A 152 -19.41 -4.50 0.35
CA VAL A 152 -19.42 -3.45 1.38
C VAL A 152 -17.99 -3.12 1.74
N ILE A 153 -17.57 -1.88 1.52
CA ILE A 153 -16.20 -1.44 1.78
C ILE A 153 -16.22 -0.47 2.96
N ALA A 154 -15.41 -0.73 3.99
CA ALA A 154 -15.15 0.20 5.09
C ALA A 154 -13.77 0.87 4.89
N PRO A 155 -13.64 1.91 4.05
CA PRO A 155 -12.33 2.41 3.64
C PRO A 155 -11.55 3.11 4.75
N ALA A 156 -12.20 3.45 5.86
CA ALA A 156 -11.58 4.00 7.06
C ALA A 156 -11.13 2.94 8.08
N ALA A 157 -11.50 1.67 7.88
CA ALA A 157 -11.25 0.56 8.81
C ALA A 157 -11.16 -0.76 8.03
N VAL A 158 -10.08 -0.91 7.24
CA VAL A 158 -9.78 -2.13 6.50
C VAL A 158 -8.99 -3.07 7.40
N GLU A 159 -9.51 -4.28 7.60
CA GLU A 159 -8.87 -5.31 8.40
C GLU A 159 -7.55 -5.79 7.76
N GLY A 160 -6.62 -6.21 8.60
CA GLY A 160 -5.35 -6.78 8.16
C GLY A 160 -4.42 -7.15 9.33
N PRO A 161 -3.18 -7.59 9.04
CA PRO A 161 -2.24 -8.07 10.06
C PRO A 161 -1.84 -7.04 11.15
N ALA A 162 -2.16 -5.76 10.94
CA ALA A 162 -1.96 -4.66 11.87
C ALA A 162 -3.24 -4.26 12.63
N GLY A 163 -4.33 -5.00 12.47
CA GLY A 163 -5.69 -4.59 12.84
C GLY A 163 -6.33 -3.68 11.80
N ALA A 164 -7.53 -3.19 12.12
CA ALA A 164 -8.29 -2.27 11.28
C ALA A 164 -7.56 -0.93 11.08
N LEU A 165 -7.16 -0.62 9.85
CA LEU A 165 -6.54 0.64 9.47
C LEU A 165 -7.24 1.23 8.23
N PRO A 166 -7.30 2.56 8.08
CA PRO A 166 -7.82 3.15 6.86
C PRO A 166 -6.95 2.77 5.66
N LEU A 167 -7.52 2.82 4.45
CA LEU A 167 -6.75 2.73 3.21
C LEU A 167 -5.64 3.81 3.22
N GLY A 168 -4.41 3.42 2.90
CA GLY A 168 -3.28 4.35 2.75
C GLY A 168 -3.60 5.50 1.77
N GLU A 169 -2.98 6.66 1.97
CA GLU A 169 -3.18 7.84 1.11
C GLU A 169 -2.87 7.52 -0.36
N GLY A 170 -3.82 7.82 -1.24
CA GLY A 170 -3.65 7.67 -2.68
C GLY A 170 -4.88 7.09 -3.39
N ARG A 171 -4.65 6.63 -4.62
CA ARG A 171 -5.70 6.12 -5.51
C ARG A 171 -5.77 4.61 -5.44
N TRP A 172 -6.96 4.10 -5.16
CA TRP A 172 -7.28 2.68 -5.11
C TRP A 172 -8.19 2.34 -6.30
N TYR A 173 -7.71 1.47 -7.18
CA TYR A 173 -8.48 0.94 -8.29
C TYR A 173 -9.17 -0.35 -7.85
N LEU A 174 -10.43 -0.53 -8.24
CA LEU A 174 -11.24 -1.65 -7.82
C LEU A 174 -11.28 -2.71 -8.92
N PHE A 175 -11.17 -3.97 -8.52
CA PHE A 175 -11.19 -5.14 -9.40
C PHE A 175 -11.96 -6.30 -8.78
N LEU A 176 -12.52 -7.16 -9.62
CA LEU A 176 -12.85 -8.52 -9.22
C LEU A 176 -11.73 -9.47 -9.65
N ARG A 177 -11.47 -10.49 -8.83
CA ARG A 177 -10.61 -11.62 -9.19
C ARG A 177 -11.14 -12.90 -8.56
N THR A 178 -10.70 -14.04 -9.09
CA THR A 178 -10.84 -15.33 -8.42
C THR A 178 -10.06 -15.31 -7.10
N PRO A 179 -10.61 -15.84 -5.98
CA PRO A 179 -9.88 -15.95 -4.72
C PRO A 179 -8.52 -16.62 -4.91
N GLY A 180 -7.48 -16.02 -4.32
CA GLY A 180 -6.10 -16.50 -4.44
C GLY A 180 -5.36 -16.08 -5.72
N GLU A 181 -6.05 -15.56 -6.74
CA GLU A 181 -5.39 -15.00 -7.93
C GLU A 181 -4.51 -13.80 -7.54
N ARG A 182 -3.32 -13.73 -8.14
CA ARG A 182 -2.31 -12.70 -7.85
C ARG A 182 -1.69 -12.11 -9.11
N ASP A 183 -1.97 -12.63 -10.30
CA ASP A 183 -1.62 -12.00 -11.58
C ASP A 183 -2.51 -10.77 -11.82
N PRO A 184 -1.94 -9.54 -11.78
CA PRO A 184 -2.66 -8.32 -12.10
C PRO A 184 -3.41 -8.33 -13.43
N GLU A 185 -2.90 -9.06 -14.43
CA GLU A 185 -3.50 -9.10 -15.77
C GLU A 185 -4.76 -9.99 -15.80
N ALA A 186 -4.90 -10.90 -14.84
CA ALA A 186 -6.11 -11.69 -14.64
C ALA A 186 -7.25 -10.89 -13.99
N TYR A 187 -6.95 -9.78 -13.31
CA TYR A 187 -7.96 -9.01 -12.58
C TYR A 187 -8.93 -8.28 -13.52
N ARG A 188 -10.22 -8.30 -13.18
CA ARG A 188 -11.28 -7.64 -13.95
C ARG A 188 -11.59 -6.27 -13.35
N PRO A 189 -11.28 -5.14 -14.00
CA PRO A 189 -11.52 -3.82 -13.42
C PRO A 189 -13.03 -3.54 -13.28
N LEU A 190 -13.44 -2.93 -12.17
CA LEU A 190 -14.82 -2.46 -11.99
C LEU A 190 -15.07 -1.23 -12.87
N ARG A 191 -16.03 -1.36 -13.78
CA ARG A 191 -16.54 -0.27 -14.61
C ARG A 191 -17.82 0.31 -14.04
N LEU A 192 -18.12 1.55 -14.39
CA LEU A 192 -19.32 2.25 -14.01
C LEU A 192 -20.32 2.25 -15.15
N ASN A 193 -21.55 1.89 -14.83
CA ASN A 193 -22.69 2.15 -15.70
C ASN A 193 -22.82 3.65 -16.01
N THR A 194 -23.24 3.97 -17.24
CA THR A 194 -23.38 5.36 -17.73
C THR A 194 -24.20 6.26 -16.80
N SER A 195 -25.29 5.74 -16.22
CA SER A 195 -26.16 6.50 -15.30
C SER A 195 -25.43 7.04 -14.08
N LEU A 196 -24.31 6.42 -13.67
CA LEU A 196 -23.51 6.86 -12.53
C LEU A 196 -22.50 7.97 -12.91
N HIS A 197 -22.21 8.18 -14.20
CA HIS A 197 -21.11 9.06 -14.63
C HIS A 197 -21.30 10.50 -14.18
N SER A 198 -22.54 11.02 -14.24
CA SER A 198 -22.90 12.38 -13.83
C SER A 198 -23.01 12.54 -12.31
N THR A 199 -23.11 11.43 -11.57
CA THR A 199 -23.19 11.45 -10.11
C THR A 199 -21.83 11.60 -9.43
N LEU A 200 -20.73 11.51 -10.18
CA LEU A 200 -19.35 11.50 -9.66
C LEU A 200 -18.58 12.77 -10.08
N PRO A 201 -17.61 13.23 -9.27
CA PRO A 201 -17.10 12.61 -8.04
C PRO A 201 -18.03 12.80 -6.83
N ARG A 202 -18.03 11.83 -5.91
CA ARG A 202 -18.70 11.93 -4.60
C ARG A 202 -17.69 11.76 -3.48
N GLN A 203 -17.76 12.64 -2.51
CA GLN A 203 -16.84 12.67 -1.38
C GLN A 203 -17.57 12.30 -0.09
N ARG A 204 -16.90 11.55 0.78
CA ARG A 204 -17.32 11.25 2.14
C ARG A 204 -16.16 11.52 3.09
N GLN A 205 -16.40 12.32 4.12
CA GLN A 205 -15.40 12.56 5.16
C GLN A 205 -15.54 11.50 6.26
N LEU A 206 -14.46 10.77 6.55
CA LEU A 206 -14.38 9.73 7.59
C LEU A 206 -13.07 9.89 8.35
N ASN A 207 -13.11 9.89 9.68
CA ASN A 207 -11.92 9.98 10.56
C ASN A 207 -10.95 11.12 10.17
N GLY A 208 -11.50 12.28 9.80
CA GLY A 208 -10.74 13.47 9.40
C GLY A 208 -10.09 13.40 8.01
N ARG A 209 -10.43 12.38 7.20
CA ARG A 209 -9.95 12.21 5.82
C ARG A 209 -11.11 12.24 4.83
N ASP A 210 -10.82 12.73 3.65
CA ASP A 210 -11.76 12.70 2.53
C ASP A 210 -11.57 11.42 1.73
N PHE A 211 -12.64 10.64 1.56
CA PHE A 211 -12.69 9.51 0.65
C PHE A 211 -13.53 9.89 -0.57
N THR A 212 -12.89 9.98 -1.74
CA THR A 212 -13.52 10.46 -2.97
C THR A 212 -13.71 9.31 -3.95
N LEU A 213 -14.96 8.93 -4.17
CA LEU A 213 -15.35 8.03 -5.24
C LEU A 213 -15.39 8.81 -6.56
N GLN A 214 -14.67 8.35 -7.57
CA GLN A 214 -14.55 9.04 -8.85
C GLN A 214 -14.40 8.05 -10.01
N ARG A 215 -14.57 8.57 -11.23
CA ARG A 215 -14.30 7.83 -12.47
C ARG A 215 -12.98 8.30 -13.09
N ARG A 216 -12.20 7.37 -13.63
CA ARG A 216 -11.00 7.65 -14.43
C ARG A 216 -11.01 6.83 -15.70
N TYR A 217 -10.25 7.26 -16.71
CA TYR A 217 -10.17 6.56 -18.00
C TYR A 217 -11.56 6.25 -18.57
N HIS A 218 -12.42 7.26 -18.59
CA HIS A 218 -13.86 7.19 -18.91
C HIS A 218 -14.73 6.62 -17.78
N ASP A 219 -14.66 5.32 -17.54
CA ASP A 219 -15.68 4.57 -16.77
C ASP A 219 -15.08 3.72 -15.65
N ARG A 220 -13.76 3.77 -15.43
CA ARG A 220 -13.12 2.96 -14.39
C ARG A 220 -13.35 3.56 -13.02
N LEU A 221 -13.86 2.75 -12.10
CA LEU A 221 -14.09 3.15 -10.72
C LEU A 221 -12.78 3.29 -9.96
N VAL A 222 -12.63 4.41 -9.25
CA VAL A 222 -11.49 4.70 -8.38
C VAL A 222 -11.99 5.28 -7.07
N LEU A 223 -11.47 4.75 -5.96
CA LEU A 223 -11.61 5.35 -4.65
C LEU A 223 -10.30 6.06 -4.29
N GLU A 224 -10.36 7.37 -4.09
CA GLU A 224 -9.22 8.14 -3.60
C GLU A 224 -9.32 8.28 -2.08
N SER A 225 -8.31 7.76 -1.38
CA SER A 225 -8.11 7.95 0.05
C SER A 225 -7.27 9.21 0.24
N GLY A 226 -7.92 10.32 0.60
CA GLY A 226 -7.32 11.65 0.65
C GLY A 226 -6.32 11.83 1.80
N SER A 227 -5.60 12.94 1.80
CA SER A 227 -4.55 13.17 2.80
C SER A 227 -5.08 13.41 4.20
N ALA A 228 -4.37 12.90 5.21
CA ALA A 228 -4.62 13.18 6.62
C ALA A 228 -4.21 14.62 7.03
N LEU A 229 -3.53 15.35 6.13
CA LEU A 229 -3.13 16.73 6.39
C LEU A 229 -4.22 17.73 6.04
N PRO A 230 -4.38 18.83 6.80
CA PRO A 230 -5.17 19.98 6.36
C PRO A 230 -4.64 20.57 5.05
N ALA A 231 -5.50 21.12 4.19
CA ALA A 231 -5.10 21.66 2.88
C ALA A 231 -3.96 22.70 2.95
N VAL A 232 -3.95 23.52 4.01
CA VAL A 232 -2.92 24.55 4.25
C VAL A 232 -1.53 23.97 4.55
N ASP A 233 -1.46 22.71 4.97
CA ASP A 233 -0.20 22.01 5.24
C ASP A 233 0.31 21.27 4.01
N ARG A 234 -0.53 21.05 3.01
CA ARG A 234 -0.17 20.24 1.84
C ARG A 234 0.75 21.00 0.88
N GLY A 235 1.51 20.22 0.12
CA GLY A 235 2.34 20.71 -0.97
C GLY A 235 3.59 21.51 -0.55
N PRO A 236 4.42 21.92 -1.53
CA PRO A 236 5.72 22.54 -1.24
C PRO A 236 5.62 23.86 -0.47
N TYR A 237 4.60 24.69 -0.76
CA TYR A 237 4.40 25.98 -0.10
C TYR A 237 3.99 25.82 1.36
N GLY A 238 2.96 25.02 1.65
CA GLY A 238 2.51 24.77 3.02
C GLY A 238 3.65 24.21 3.87
N GLN A 239 4.36 23.22 3.35
CA GLN A 239 5.52 22.64 4.03
C GLN A 239 6.67 23.65 4.24
N ARG A 240 6.89 24.60 3.31
CA ARG A 240 7.87 25.67 3.50
C ARG A 240 7.47 26.59 4.66
N VAL A 241 6.22 27.05 4.70
CA VAL A 241 5.70 27.89 5.79
C VAL A 241 5.82 27.18 7.13
N ARG A 242 5.59 25.86 7.18
CA ARG A 242 5.77 25.07 8.41
C ARG A 242 7.24 24.97 8.84
N ARG A 243 8.18 24.81 7.91
CA ARG A 243 9.62 24.84 8.21
C ARG A 243 10.10 26.19 8.73
N GLU A 244 9.63 27.29 8.14
CA GLU A 244 9.94 28.65 8.61
C GLU A 244 9.43 28.85 10.04
N ARG A 245 8.19 28.40 10.33
CA ARG A 245 7.64 28.44 11.69
C ARG A 245 8.42 27.56 12.66
N TYR A 246 8.84 26.36 12.25
CA TYR A 246 9.70 25.48 13.05
C TYR A 246 11.01 26.18 13.42
N ALA A 247 11.66 26.84 12.47
CA ALA A 247 12.92 27.56 12.69
C ALA A 247 12.77 28.67 13.75
N VAL A 248 11.62 29.33 13.81
CA VAL A 248 11.31 30.30 14.88
C VAL A 248 11.00 29.60 16.20
N LEU A 249 10.22 28.51 16.18
CA LEU A 249 9.82 27.81 17.40
C LEU A 249 11.02 27.24 18.17
N ARG A 250 11.98 26.64 17.46
CA ARG A 250 13.14 25.97 18.09
C ARG A 250 14.11 26.93 18.80
N THR A 251 14.11 28.23 18.47
CA THR A 251 15.06 29.22 19.03
C THR A 251 14.50 29.94 20.26
N VAL A 252 13.21 29.78 20.56
CA VAL A 252 12.61 30.30 21.79
C VAL A 252 13.14 29.50 22.99
N ALA A 253 13.51 30.22 24.07
CA ALA A 253 14.28 29.76 25.23
C ALA A 253 14.02 28.32 25.74
N PRO A 254 15.03 27.63 26.32
CA PRO A 254 14.96 26.22 26.78
C PRO A 254 13.78 25.87 27.71
N ALA A 255 13.33 26.84 28.52
CA ALA A 255 12.15 26.73 29.39
C ALA A 255 10.83 26.53 28.63
N ALA A 256 10.84 26.62 27.30
CA ALA A 256 9.69 26.37 26.44
C ALA A 256 9.59 24.92 25.93
N THR A 257 10.56 24.04 26.26
CA THR A 257 10.41 22.60 25.99
C THR A 257 9.42 21.99 26.99
N ARG A 258 8.56 21.10 26.49
CA ARG A 258 7.55 20.40 27.27
C ARG A 258 8.09 19.05 27.75
N PRO A 259 7.66 18.53 28.91
CA PRO A 259 7.96 17.16 29.32
C PRO A 259 7.20 16.17 28.42
N ALA A 260 7.65 16.08 27.16
CA ALA A 260 7.02 15.28 26.12
C ALA A 260 8.08 14.52 25.33
N VAL A 261 7.73 13.32 24.89
CA VAL A 261 8.56 12.49 24.03
C VAL A 261 7.87 12.34 22.68
N LEU A 262 8.57 12.73 21.61
CA LEU A 262 8.13 12.48 20.24
C LEU A 262 8.82 11.22 19.69
N TYR A 263 8.04 10.18 19.48
CA TYR A 263 8.49 8.91 18.90
C TYR A 263 8.22 8.90 17.39
N SER A 264 9.17 8.40 16.61
CA SER A 264 9.01 8.15 15.19
C SER A 264 9.61 6.80 14.82
N SER A 265 8.79 5.90 14.27
CA SER A 265 9.26 4.62 13.72
C SER A 265 9.02 4.59 12.22
N TYR A 266 10.09 4.38 11.44
CA TYR A 266 10.08 4.31 9.97
C TYR A 266 9.32 5.47 9.30
N ASP A 267 9.57 6.70 9.77
CA ASP A 267 8.88 7.94 9.35
C ASP A 267 7.36 7.90 9.60
N GLY A 268 6.97 7.38 10.76
CA GLY A 268 5.59 7.28 11.22
C GLY A 268 4.74 6.21 10.55
N ARG A 269 5.36 5.27 9.82
CA ARG A 269 4.63 4.19 9.14
C ARG A 269 4.11 3.12 10.08
N GLN A 270 4.70 2.99 11.28
CA GLN A 270 4.42 1.89 12.19
C GLN A 270 4.47 2.34 13.65
N PHE A 271 3.73 1.64 14.52
CA PHE A 271 3.94 1.62 15.95
C PHE A 271 4.77 0.38 16.28
N SER A 272 6.10 0.48 16.21
CA SER A 272 6.99 -0.67 16.20
C SER A 272 8.42 -0.33 16.65
N ASP A 273 9.25 -1.37 16.70
CA ASP A 273 10.72 -1.25 16.77
C ASP A 273 11.23 -0.65 18.09
N SER A 274 12.49 -0.22 18.12
CA SER A 274 13.13 0.29 19.34
C SER A 274 12.39 1.51 19.93
N PRO A 275 11.82 2.45 19.12
CA PRO A 275 10.96 3.50 19.66
C PRO A 275 9.76 2.97 20.45
N ARG A 276 9.13 1.85 20.03
CA ARG A 276 7.98 1.25 20.74
C ARG A 276 8.40 0.64 22.07
N ALA A 277 9.54 -0.06 22.09
CA ALA A 277 10.07 -0.64 23.32
C ALA A 277 10.42 0.45 24.35
N ILE A 278 11.10 1.52 23.92
CA ILE A 278 11.40 2.68 24.77
C ILE A 278 10.11 3.35 25.25
N HIS A 279 9.12 3.53 24.38
CA HIS A 279 7.81 4.05 24.77
C HIS A 279 7.16 3.20 25.87
N ARG A 280 7.10 1.88 25.70
CA ARG A 280 6.49 0.97 26.67
C ARG A 280 7.16 1.04 28.03
N GLU A 281 8.48 1.05 28.05
CA GLU A 281 9.24 1.17 29.29
C GLU A 281 9.01 2.52 29.98
N LEU A 282 8.95 3.63 29.22
CA LEU A 282 8.68 4.95 29.79
C LEU A 282 7.24 5.09 30.29
N ALA A 283 6.26 4.56 29.54
CA ALA A 283 4.84 4.61 29.90
C ALA A 283 4.51 3.74 31.12
N ALA A 284 5.32 2.71 31.40
CA ALA A 284 5.19 1.88 32.60
C ALA A 284 5.74 2.54 33.86
N ARG A 285 6.52 3.62 33.73
CA ARG A 285 7.08 4.36 34.87
C ARG A 285 6.11 5.46 35.31
N GLU A 286 6.07 5.75 36.61
CA GLU A 286 5.31 6.90 37.11
C GLU A 286 5.95 8.21 36.60
N GLY A 287 5.16 9.05 35.94
CA GLY A 287 5.62 10.36 35.47
C GLY A 287 4.55 11.12 34.68
N ASP A 288 4.62 12.45 34.74
CA ASP A 288 3.80 13.35 33.93
C ASP A 288 4.53 13.67 32.61
N ILE A 289 4.63 12.65 31.74
CA ILE A 289 5.27 12.76 30.43
C ILE A 289 4.22 12.58 29.34
N GLU A 290 4.12 13.56 28.44
CA GLU A 290 3.26 13.45 27.26
C GLU A 290 3.92 12.55 26.20
N HIS A 291 3.22 11.50 25.76
CA HIS A 291 3.70 10.60 24.71
C HIS A 291 3.08 10.95 23.36
N LEU A 292 3.92 11.37 22.40
CA LEU A 292 3.54 11.76 21.05
C LEU A 292 4.10 10.77 20.04
N TRP A 293 3.28 10.23 19.16
CA TRP A 293 3.74 9.28 18.15
C TRP A 293 3.51 9.81 16.74
N VAL A 294 4.56 9.91 15.93
CA VAL A 294 4.44 10.34 14.54
C VAL A 294 3.70 9.26 13.75
N VAL A 295 2.63 9.63 13.04
CA VAL A 295 1.84 8.72 12.20
C VAL A 295 1.74 9.27 10.78
N ARG A 296 2.10 8.45 9.80
CA ARG A 296 1.95 8.75 8.37
C ARG A 296 0.64 8.15 7.88
N ASP A 297 -0.22 9.00 7.30
CA ASP A 297 -1.44 8.63 6.59
C ASP A 297 -2.36 7.67 7.37
N GLN A 298 -2.38 7.82 8.70
CA GLN A 298 -3.13 6.99 9.65
C GLN A 298 -2.81 5.48 9.53
N GLN A 299 -1.62 5.11 9.05
CA GLN A 299 -1.20 3.71 8.85
C GLN A 299 -0.59 3.04 10.09
N ALA A 300 -0.67 3.69 11.25
CA ALA A 300 -0.22 3.13 12.52
C ALA A 300 -1.28 3.36 13.60
N ALA A 301 -1.77 2.28 14.19
CA ALA A 301 -2.58 2.33 15.39
C ALA A 301 -1.66 2.56 16.60
N VAL A 302 -1.96 3.59 17.39
CA VAL A 302 -1.24 3.92 18.62
C VAL A 302 -2.12 3.57 19.81
N PRO A 303 -1.57 3.06 20.93
CA PRO A 303 -2.37 2.65 22.08
C PRO A 303 -2.93 3.85 22.84
N ASP A 304 -3.92 3.60 23.70
CA ASP A 304 -4.47 4.60 24.60
C ASP A 304 -3.37 5.27 25.45
N GLY A 305 -3.56 6.56 25.73
CA GLY A 305 -2.56 7.39 26.42
C GLY A 305 -1.45 7.94 25.51
N VAL A 306 -1.37 7.50 24.25
CA VAL A 306 -0.43 8.04 23.26
C VAL A 306 -1.17 8.90 22.25
N ARG A 307 -0.69 10.13 22.05
CA ARG A 307 -1.30 11.06 21.11
C ARG A 307 -0.68 10.90 19.71
N PRO A 308 -1.46 10.49 18.69
CA PRO A 308 -0.94 10.39 17.32
C PRO A 308 -0.75 11.79 16.73
N VAL A 309 0.38 12.01 16.07
CA VAL A 309 0.76 13.27 15.43
C VAL A 309 0.98 13.03 13.95
N ALA A 310 0.13 13.58 13.10
CA ALA A 310 0.23 13.38 11.66
C ALA A 310 1.55 13.93 11.11
N LEU A 311 2.36 13.08 10.47
CA LEU A 311 3.63 13.48 9.87
C LEU A 311 3.43 14.67 8.93
N HIS A 312 4.28 15.70 9.05
CA HIS A 312 4.21 16.94 8.26
C HIS A 312 3.04 17.90 8.56
N SER A 313 2.20 17.59 9.56
CA SER A 313 1.19 18.54 10.04
C SER A 313 1.82 19.70 10.82
N ALA A 314 1.10 20.81 10.96
CA ALA A 314 1.50 21.91 11.85
C ALA A 314 1.89 21.45 13.25
N GLU A 315 1.20 20.44 13.78
CA GLU A 315 1.44 19.85 15.08
C GLU A 315 2.75 19.07 15.12
N TRP A 316 3.08 18.31 14.08
CA TRP A 316 4.35 17.61 13.98
C TRP A 316 5.55 18.56 14.05
N TYR A 317 5.49 19.69 13.35
CA TYR A 317 6.53 20.72 13.45
C TYR A 317 6.61 21.33 14.86
N GLN A 318 5.48 21.53 15.53
CA GLN A 318 5.48 21.99 16.92
C GLN A 318 6.07 20.95 17.88
N ALA A 319 5.69 19.68 17.73
CA ALA A 319 6.20 18.58 18.53
C ALA A 319 7.72 18.41 18.33
N LEU A 320 8.21 18.48 17.10
CA LEU A 320 9.65 18.46 16.81
C LEU A 320 10.40 19.60 17.49
N ALA A 321 9.82 20.81 17.54
CA ALA A 321 10.49 21.97 18.13
C ALA A 321 10.39 22.04 19.65
N ARG A 322 9.42 21.36 20.27
CA ARG A 322 9.05 21.57 21.69
C ARG A 322 9.17 20.34 22.58
N SER A 323 9.22 19.13 22.02
CA SER A 323 9.35 17.90 22.83
C SER A 323 10.74 17.86 23.45
N ARG A 324 10.85 17.65 24.76
CA ARG A 324 12.15 17.55 25.42
C ARG A 324 12.94 16.33 24.93
N TRP A 325 12.26 15.26 24.52
CA TRP A 325 12.89 14.08 23.94
C TRP A 325 12.32 13.76 22.56
N ILE A 326 13.20 13.29 21.67
CA ILE A 326 12.84 12.76 20.37
C ILE A 326 13.49 11.39 20.23
N VAL A 327 12.70 10.35 19.93
CA VAL A 327 13.18 8.97 19.76
C VAL A 327 12.85 8.52 18.35
N THR A 328 13.88 8.19 17.55
CA THR A 328 13.70 7.77 16.16
C THR A 328 14.60 6.59 15.80
N ASN A 329 14.19 5.77 14.84
CA ASN A 329 15.01 4.69 14.27
C ASN A 329 15.45 4.96 12.82
N THR A 330 14.95 6.02 12.21
CA THR A 330 15.36 6.52 10.89
C THR A 330 15.92 7.94 10.99
N HIS A 331 16.42 8.45 9.86
CA HIS A 331 16.87 9.83 9.77
C HIS A 331 15.72 10.81 10.01
N LEU A 332 15.96 11.82 10.84
CA LEU A 332 15.13 13.02 10.87
C LEU A 332 15.28 13.81 9.56
N PRO A 333 14.34 14.72 9.24
CA PRO A 333 14.40 15.56 8.06
C PRO A 333 15.74 16.29 7.95
N GLU A 334 16.21 16.50 6.72
CA GLU A 334 17.53 17.08 6.51
C GLU A 334 17.69 18.47 7.14
N TRP A 335 16.65 19.30 7.09
CA TRP A 335 16.65 20.66 7.65
C TRP A 335 16.45 20.70 9.17
N PHE A 336 16.32 19.54 9.83
CA PHE A 336 16.13 19.48 11.27
C PHE A 336 17.38 19.98 12.02
N GLU A 337 17.16 20.90 12.94
CA GLU A 337 18.14 21.35 13.92
C GLU A 337 17.47 21.31 15.28
N ARG A 338 18.03 20.55 16.24
CA ARG A 338 17.42 20.42 17.57
C ARG A 338 17.44 21.76 18.31
N ALA A 339 16.40 22.02 19.09
CA ALA A 339 16.36 23.12 20.05
C ALA A 339 17.31 22.85 21.23
N GLU A 340 17.75 23.92 21.88
CA GLU A 340 18.55 23.82 23.10
C GLU A 340 17.76 23.10 24.21
N GLY A 341 18.41 22.16 24.90
CA GLY A 341 17.78 21.33 25.94
C GLY A 341 17.02 20.10 25.43
N GLN A 342 16.88 19.91 24.11
CA GLN A 342 16.33 18.66 23.57
C GLN A 342 17.34 17.52 23.58
N CYS A 343 16.85 16.31 23.86
CA CYS A 343 17.60 15.08 23.73
C CYS A 343 17.07 14.23 22.56
N VAL A 344 17.93 13.96 21.57
CA VAL A 344 17.58 13.14 20.40
C VAL A 344 18.24 11.77 20.53
N VAL A 345 17.42 10.74 20.72
CA VAL A 345 17.84 9.34 20.78
C VAL A 345 17.69 8.73 19.39
N GLN A 346 18.81 8.47 18.73
CA GLN A 346 18.86 7.73 17.48
C GLN A 346 19.06 6.25 17.79
N THR A 347 18.02 5.46 17.56
CA THR A 347 18.07 4.02 17.81
C THR A 347 18.62 3.23 16.65
N TRP A 348 18.61 3.79 15.42
CA TRP A 348 18.81 3.03 14.19
C TRP A 348 17.91 1.77 14.14
N HIS A 349 18.12 0.86 13.19
CA HIS A 349 17.16 -0.22 12.95
C HIS A 349 17.80 -1.55 12.53
N GLY A 350 19.09 -1.76 12.81
CA GLY A 350 19.72 -3.06 12.58
C GLY A 350 21.24 -3.03 12.64
N THR A 351 21.80 -4.15 13.10
CA THR A 351 23.23 -4.44 13.09
C THR A 351 23.74 -4.35 11.64
N PRO A 352 24.75 -3.51 11.34
CA PRO A 352 25.23 -3.33 9.98
C PRO A 352 25.91 -4.59 9.43
N LEU A 353 25.24 -5.30 8.52
CA LEU A 353 25.90 -6.22 7.58
C LEU A 353 26.43 -5.46 6.36
N LYS A 354 25.57 -4.62 5.78
CA LYS A 354 25.85 -3.87 4.56
C LYS A 354 26.61 -2.59 4.89
N ARG A 355 27.42 -2.10 3.94
CA ARG A 355 27.98 -0.74 4.03
C ARG A 355 26.84 0.29 3.99
N ILE A 356 26.92 1.29 4.88
CA ILE A 356 25.91 2.32 5.08
C ILE A 356 26.56 3.69 5.29
N GLY A 357 25.79 4.75 5.09
CA GLY A 357 26.29 6.12 5.30
C GLY A 357 27.53 6.40 4.46
N ARG A 358 28.57 6.93 5.10
CA ARG A 358 29.86 7.24 4.48
C ARG A 358 30.66 6.02 4.03
N ASP A 359 30.36 4.84 4.55
CA ASP A 359 31.04 3.60 4.13
C ASP A 359 30.61 3.15 2.72
N LEU A 360 29.59 3.78 2.14
CA LEU A 360 29.23 3.60 0.74
C LEU A 360 30.26 4.22 -0.22
N ALA A 361 31.21 5.02 0.27
CA ALA A 361 32.24 5.64 -0.56
C ALA A 361 32.97 4.60 -1.43
N GLY A 362 33.08 4.89 -2.73
CA GLY A 362 33.69 4.00 -3.71
C GLY A 362 32.81 2.85 -4.19
N SER A 363 31.57 2.71 -3.69
CA SER A 363 30.58 1.78 -4.26
C SER A 363 29.84 2.40 -5.46
N PRO A 364 29.26 1.59 -6.37
CA PRO A 364 28.44 2.09 -7.47
C PRO A 364 27.22 2.91 -7.01
N HIS A 365 26.76 2.71 -5.78
CA HIS A 365 25.60 3.37 -5.17
C HIS A 365 25.98 4.54 -4.24
N ALA A 366 27.22 5.03 -4.34
CA ALA A 366 27.69 6.16 -3.54
C ALA A 366 27.00 7.47 -3.95
N ASP A 367 26.18 8.02 -3.07
CA ASP A 367 25.62 9.37 -3.21
C ASP A 367 26.44 10.36 -2.38
N ALA A 368 27.20 11.23 -3.07
CA ALA A 368 28.07 12.21 -2.43
C ALA A 368 27.30 13.23 -1.58
N ALA A 369 26.11 13.66 -2.00
CA ALA A 369 25.29 14.60 -1.25
C ALA A 369 24.71 13.94 0.01
N TYR A 370 24.22 12.70 -0.11
CA TYR A 370 23.78 11.91 1.04
C TYR A 370 24.90 11.74 2.06
N MET A 371 26.09 11.30 1.62
CA MET A 371 27.25 11.10 2.50
C MET A 371 27.71 12.40 3.16
N ALA A 372 27.78 13.50 2.43
CA ALA A 372 28.13 14.82 2.97
C ALA A 372 27.12 15.32 4.02
N SER A 373 25.86 14.90 3.92
CA SER A 373 24.83 15.28 4.91
C SER A 373 24.95 14.54 6.25
N MET A 374 25.69 13.43 6.32
CA MET A 374 25.72 12.54 7.48
C MET A 374 26.21 13.23 8.75
N GLU A 375 27.32 13.98 8.69
CA GLU A 375 27.88 14.67 9.86
C GLU A 375 26.92 15.71 10.42
N ARG A 376 26.26 16.49 9.55
CA ARG A 376 25.28 17.49 9.97
C ARG A 376 24.03 16.86 10.60
N ARG A 377 23.58 15.72 10.06
CA ARG A 377 22.45 14.96 10.63
C ARG A 377 22.81 14.35 11.98
N SER A 378 23.98 13.72 12.08
CA SER A 378 24.42 13.03 13.31
C SER A 378 24.81 14.00 14.42
N ALA A 379 25.24 15.22 14.08
CA ALA A 379 25.42 16.31 15.05
C ALA A 379 24.13 16.67 15.81
N GLN A 380 22.95 16.34 15.26
CA GLN A 380 21.67 16.55 15.94
C GLN A 380 21.35 15.46 16.96
N TRP A 381 22.07 14.34 16.96
CA TRP A 381 21.83 13.24 17.90
C TRP A 381 22.49 13.52 19.24
N SER A 382 21.79 13.21 20.32
CA SER A 382 22.33 13.26 21.69
C SER A 382 22.94 11.92 22.06
N VAL A 383 22.26 10.83 21.68
CA VAL A 383 22.72 9.45 21.90
C VAL A 383 22.45 8.61 20.65
N LEU A 384 23.40 7.75 20.31
CA LEU A 384 23.24 6.69 19.30
C LEU A 384 23.21 5.32 19.99
N VAL A 385 22.11 4.57 19.85
CA VAL A 385 22.05 3.18 20.35
C VAL A 385 22.87 2.27 19.44
N SER A 386 23.69 1.42 20.06
CA SER A 386 24.50 0.42 19.37
C SER A 386 24.17 -0.98 19.89
N PRO A 387 23.98 -1.96 18.99
CA PRO A 387 23.56 -3.30 19.40
C PRO A 387 24.70 -4.17 19.95
N ASN A 388 25.97 -3.84 19.67
CA ASN A 388 27.13 -4.64 20.08
C ASN A 388 28.46 -3.91 19.78
N SER A 389 29.55 -4.44 20.33
CA SER A 389 30.92 -3.94 20.18
C SER A 389 31.44 -3.94 18.74
N PHE A 390 30.92 -4.81 17.87
CA PHE A 390 31.22 -4.78 16.44
C PHE A 390 30.58 -3.57 15.75
N SER A 391 29.32 -3.28 16.09
CA SER A 391 28.53 -2.24 15.42
C SER A 391 28.93 -0.83 15.85
N THR A 392 29.35 -0.64 17.11
CA THR A 392 29.73 0.67 17.66
C THR A 392 30.74 1.43 16.77
N PRO A 393 31.92 0.86 16.40
CA PRO A 393 32.86 1.55 15.52
C PRO A 393 32.33 1.73 14.09
N VAL A 394 31.56 0.77 13.57
CA VAL A 394 30.98 0.84 12.22
C VAL A 394 29.96 1.98 12.12
N LEU A 395 29.00 2.05 13.04
CA LEU A 395 27.96 3.07 13.07
C LEU A 395 28.55 4.48 13.27
N ARG A 396 29.53 4.63 14.17
CA ARG A 396 30.22 5.91 14.40
C ARG A 396 30.90 6.41 13.13
N ARG A 397 31.66 5.55 12.45
CA ARG A 397 32.35 5.90 11.19
C ARG A 397 31.35 6.21 10.08
N ALA A 398 30.38 5.33 9.85
CA ALA A 398 29.41 5.45 8.78
C ALA A 398 28.59 6.75 8.89
N PHE A 399 28.25 7.19 10.10
CA PHE A 399 27.47 8.42 10.32
C PHE A 399 28.32 9.65 10.67
N GLY A 400 29.64 9.50 10.81
CA GLY A 400 30.51 10.58 11.30
C GLY A 400 30.12 11.05 12.71
N TYR A 401 29.63 10.14 13.56
CA TYR A 401 29.08 10.49 14.87
C TYR A 401 30.14 10.38 15.97
N GLY A 402 30.50 11.54 16.55
CA GLY A 402 31.47 11.64 17.65
C GLY A 402 30.86 11.70 19.06
N GLY A 403 29.53 11.76 19.18
CA GLY A 403 28.82 11.86 20.48
C GLY A 403 28.71 10.52 21.22
N GLU A 404 27.83 10.43 22.21
CA GLU A 404 27.64 9.25 23.05
C GLU A 404 27.00 8.09 22.26
N ALA A 405 27.71 6.95 22.18
CA ALA A 405 27.14 5.71 21.68
C ALA A 405 26.83 4.78 22.85
N LEU A 406 25.55 4.43 23.01
CA LEU A 406 25.07 3.56 24.07
C LEU A 406 25.05 2.12 23.55
N GLU A 407 26.07 1.35 23.92
CA GLU A 407 26.17 -0.07 23.55
C GLU A 407 25.35 -0.93 24.53
N CYS A 408 24.05 -1.06 24.27
CA CYS A 408 23.11 -1.72 25.17
C CYS A 408 22.22 -2.77 24.48
N GLY A 409 22.49 -3.13 23.22
CA GLY A 409 21.54 -3.91 22.42
C GLY A 409 20.44 -3.01 21.84
N TYR A 410 19.58 -3.58 20.99
CA TYR A 410 18.38 -2.85 20.54
C TYR A 410 17.22 -3.07 21.50
N PRO A 411 16.56 -2.00 21.99
CA PRO A 411 15.37 -2.11 22.85
C PRO A 411 14.27 -3.00 22.28
N ARG A 412 14.10 -3.07 20.95
CA ARG A 412 13.09 -3.95 20.32
C ARG A 412 13.28 -5.43 20.67
N ASN A 413 14.51 -5.85 20.97
CA ASN A 413 14.85 -7.25 21.25
C ASN A 413 14.53 -7.66 22.69
N ASP A 414 14.23 -6.72 23.59
CA ASP A 414 13.85 -7.01 24.98
C ASP A 414 12.61 -7.92 25.04
N LEU A 415 11.72 -7.83 24.05
CA LEU A 415 10.55 -8.71 23.92
C LEU A 415 10.93 -10.20 23.87
N LEU A 416 12.09 -10.55 23.31
CA LEU A 416 12.55 -11.94 23.23
C LEU A 416 12.90 -12.52 24.61
N TYR A 417 13.16 -11.65 25.60
CA TYR A 417 13.51 -12.02 26.97
C TYR A 417 12.43 -11.69 28.00
N ALA A 418 11.34 -11.04 27.57
CA ALA A 418 10.27 -10.60 28.46
C ALA A 418 9.64 -11.78 29.23
N PRO A 419 9.33 -11.62 30.53
CA PRO A 419 8.71 -12.68 31.34
C PRO A 419 7.36 -13.17 30.77
N ASP A 420 6.61 -12.30 30.13
CA ASP A 420 5.30 -12.57 29.54
C ASP A 420 5.37 -12.91 28.04
N ARG A 421 6.56 -13.14 27.47
CA ARG A 421 6.74 -13.42 26.03
C ARG A 421 5.88 -14.57 25.52
N ALA A 422 5.61 -15.60 26.34
CA ALA A 422 4.74 -16.71 25.95
C ALA A 422 3.28 -16.27 25.71
N LYS A 423 2.78 -15.34 26.53
CA LYS A 423 1.45 -14.73 26.37
C LYS A 423 1.40 -13.88 25.10
N VAL A 424 2.45 -13.08 24.85
CA VAL A 424 2.55 -12.29 23.62
C VAL A 424 2.60 -13.19 22.39
N ALA A 425 3.41 -14.26 22.42
CA ALA A 425 3.50 -15.24 21.34
C ALA A 425 2.16 -15.89 21.01
N ALA A 426 1.39 -16.29 22.03
CA ALA A 426 0.04 -16.86 21.86
C ALA A 426 -0.92 -15.86 21.19
N ALA A 427 -0.94 -14.60 21.65
CA ALA A 427 -1.79 -13.55 21.09
C ALA A 427 -1.41 -13.20 19.63
N VAL A 428 -0.12 -13.25 19.28
CA VAL A 428 0.34 -13.04 17.90
C VAL A 428 -0.06 -14.22 17.01
N ARG A 429 0.09 -15.46 17.48
CA ARG A 429 -0.34 -16.66 16.74
C ARG A 429 -1.85 -16.64 16.47
N GLU A 430 -2.65 -16.28 17.47
CA GLU A 430 -4.10 -16.12 17.33
C GLU A 430 -4.45 -15.04 16.29
N ARG A 431 -3.85 -13.85 16.40
CA ARG A 431 -4.10 -12.73 15.46
C ARG A 431 -3.73 -13.07 14.01
N LEU A 432 -2.70 -13.88 13.82
CA LEU A 432 -2.26 -14.34 12.50
C LEU A 432 -2.96 -15.64 12.05
N ALA A 433 -3.95 -16.12 12.80
CA ALA A 433 -4.68 -17.35 12.54
C ALA A 433 -3.77 -18.56 12.30
N ILE A 434 -2.69 -18.67 13.08
CA ILE A 434 -1.74 -19.79 12.99
C ILE A 434 -2.33 -20.98 13.75
N PRO A 435 -2.62 -22.12 13.10
CA PRO A 435 -3.21 -23.28 13.77
C PRO A 435 -2.30 -23.84 14.88
N GLU A 436 -2.93 -24.44 15.89
CA GLU A 436 -2.23 -25.08 16.99
C GLU A 436 -1.31 -26.22 16.49
N GLY A 437 -0.15 -26.37 17.13
CA GLY A 437 0.84 -27.40 16.76
C GLY A 437 1.66 -27.12 15.50
N ARG A 438 1.29 -26.14 14.67
CA ARG A 438 2.03 -25.77 13.46
C ARG A 438 3.35 -25.06 13.81
N ARG A 439 4.42 -25.48 13.16
CA ARG A 439 5.74 -24.83 13.17
C ARG A 439 5.75 -23.60 12.27
N VAL A 440 6.40 -22.53 12.71
CA VAL A 440 6.41 -21.25 12.01
C VAL A 440 7.76 -21.04 11.34
N VAL A 441 7.77 -20.92 10.02
CA VAL A 441 8.92 -20.53 9.23
C VAL A 441 8.76 -19.07 8.82
N LEU A 442 9.67 -18.19 9.22
CA LEU A 442 9.68 -16.80 8.78
C LEU A 442 10.62 -16.64 7.60
N TYR A 443 10.09 -16.25 6.45
CA TYR A 443 10.87 -15.83 5.30
C TYR A 443 10.95 -14.31 5.21
N ALA A 444 12.14 -13.74 5.39
CA ALA A 444 12.35 -12.29 5.48
C ALA A 444 13.57 -11.85 4.63
N PRO A 445 13.44 -11.80 3.29
CA PRO A 445 14.53 -11.42 2.39
C PRO A 445 14.77 -9.91 2.36
N THR A 446 15.95 -9.52 1.89
CA THR A 446 16.29 -8.13 1.62
C THR A 446 15.77 -7.66 0.27
N TRP A 447 15.52 -6.36 0.16
CA TRP A 447 15.18 -5.74 -1.12
C TRP A 447 16.45 -5.52 -1.98
N ARG A 448 16.26 -5.49 -3.30
CA ARG A 448 17.32 -5.30 -4.30
C ARG A 448 17.25 -3.90 -4.91
N GLU A 449 18.32 -3.11 -4.75
CA GLU A 449 18.40 -1.69 -5.17
C GLU A 449 18.43 -1.51 -6.69
N ASP A 450 18.94 -2.51 -7.40
CA ASP A 450 19.14 -2.54 -8.84
C ASP A 450 17.92 -3.08 -9.61
N GLN A 451 16.83 -3.42 -8.92
CA GLN A 451 15.59 -3.91 -9.53
C GLN A 451 14.40 -2.95 -9.38
N PRO A 452 14.52 -1.65 -9.77
CA PRO A 452 13.40 -0.73 -9.70
C PRO A 452 12.35 -1.03 -10.78
N ARG A 453 11.08 -0.95 -10.41
CA ARG A 453 9.93 -0.79 -11.32
C ARG A 453 9.67 0.70 -11.62
N LYS A 454 8.83 0.95 -12.65
CA LYS A 454 8.30 2.28 -12.97
C LYS A 454 7.70 2.94 -11.72
N GLY A 455 8.10 4.17 -11.43
CA GLY A 455 7.63 4.93 -10.27
C GLY A 455 8.51 4.81 -9.01
N GLY A 456 9.72 4.24 -9.11
CA GLY A 456 10.72 4.25 -8.03
C GLY A 456 10.45 3.24 -6.91
N LYS A 457 9.88 2.07 -7.24
CA LYS A 457 9.50 1.03 -6.28
C LYS A 457 9.99 -0.34 -6.69
N TYR A 458 10.09 -1.27 -5.74
CA TYR A 458 10.67 -2.60 -5.96
C TYR A 458 9.59 -3.69 -6.00
N ALA A 459 9.78 -4.70 -6.86
CA ALA A 459 8.91 -5.86 -6.94
C ALA A 459 9.18 -6.84 -5.78
N PRO A 460 8.19 -7.62 -5.33
CA PRO A 460 8.44 -8.77 -4.47
C PRO A 460 9.10 -9.87 -5.31
N ASP A 461 10.40 -9.74 -5.56
CA ASP A 461 11.18 -10.83 -6.14
C ASP A 461 11.65 -11.73 -5.00
N LEU A 462 10.80 -12.70 -4.66
CA LEU A 462 11.03 -13.59 -3.54
C LEU A 462 12.08 -14.64 -3.86
N HIS A 463 12.30 -14.98 -5.14
CA HIS A 463 13.20 -16.10 -5.54
C HIS A 463 12.99 -17.42 -4.76
N LEU A 464 11.84 -17.55 -4.11
CA LEU A 464 11.37 -18.71 -3.37
C LEU A 464 10.06 -19.09 -4.04
N ASP A 465 10.01 -20.29 -4.59
CA ASP A 465 8.77 -20.84 -5.14
C ASP A 465 7.82 -21.14 -3.97
N LEU A 466 6.82 -20.28 -3.81
CA LEU A 466 5.86 -20.39 -2.70
C LEU A 466 4.94 -21.59 -2.86
N GLU A 467 4.66 -22.05 -4.08
CA GLU A 467 3.86 -23.26 -4.31
C GLU A 467 4.67 -24.50 -3.95
N GLN A 468 5.93 -24.57 -4.40
CA GLN A 468 6.82 -25.64 -3.98
C GLN A 468 7.04 -25.64 -2.47
N ALA A 469 7.20 -24.47 -1.85
CA ALA A 469 7.32 -24.35 -0.40
C ALA A 469 6.06 -24.85 0.31
N ARG A 470 4.87 -24.49 -0.20
CA ARG A 470 3.58 -24.97 0.32
C ARG A 470 3.48 -26.49 0.23
N GLU A 471 3.82 -27.09 -0.91
CA GLU A 471 3.77 -28.53 -1.12
C GLU A 471 4.77 -29.29 -0.23
N THR A 472 5.97 -28.75 -0.06
CA THR A 472 7.05 -29.40 0.69
C THR A 472 6.87 -29.28 2.20
N LEU A 473 6.43 -28.11 2.68
CA LEU A 473 6.21 -27.84 4.10
C LEU A 473 4.93 -28.50 4.62
N GLY A 474 3.95 -28.77 3.75
CA GLY A 474 2.75 -29.53 4.09
C GLY A 474 1.94 -28.94 5.25
N ASP A 475 1.28 -29.84 5.97
CA ASP A 475 0.29 -29.49 7.00
C ASP A 475 0.85 -29.38 8.43
N ASP A 476 2.16 -29.39 8.64
CA ASP A 476 2.78 -29.21 9.95
C ASP A 476 3.46 -27.86 10.10
N HIS A 477 3.50 -27.04 9.04
CA HIS A 477 4.14 -25.73 9.02
C HIS A 477 3.21 -24.61 8.55
N VAL A 478 3.61 -23.37 8.87
CA VAL A 478 3.13 -22.14 8.27
C VAL A 478 4.36 -21.29 7.88
N LEU A 479 4.39 -20.84 6.63
CA LEU A 479 5.39 -19.93 6.06
C LEU A 479 4.88 -18.48 6.14
N LEU A 480 5.48 -17.68 7.02
CA LEU A 480 5.23 -16.25 7.11
C LEU A 480 6.19 -15.51 6.18
N VAL A 481 5.67 -14.72 5.24
CA VAL A 481 6.48 -13.91 4.32
C VAL A 481 6.49 -12.45 4.77
N ARG A 482 7.66 -11.93 5.12
CA ARG A 482 7.89 -10.55 5.57
C ARG A 482 8.73 -9.79 4.54
N ARG A 483 8.06 -9.03 3.67
CA ARG A 483 8.73 -8.15 2.71
C ARG A 483 9.28 -6.89 3.38
N HIS A 484 10.29 -6.30 2.75
CA HIS A 484 10.79 -4.99 3.15
C HIS A 484 9.76 -3.90 2.88
N TYR A 485 9.68 -2.86 3.72
CA TYR A 485 8.68 -1.78 3.60
C TYR A 485 8.79 -0.93 2.31
N LEU A 486 9.88 -1.07 1.56
CA LEU A 486 10.08 -0.43 0.23
C LEU A 486 9.59 -1.29 -0.94
N VAL A 487 9.26 -2.55 -0.67
CA VAL A 487 8.78 -3.51 -1.66
C VAL A 487 7.26 -3.50 -1.62
N GLY A 488 6.65 -3.07 -2.72
CA GLY A 488 5.19 -3.04 -2.88
C GLY A 488 4.60 -4.42 -3.18
N GLY A 489 3.29 -4.48 -3.39
CA GLY A 489 2.58 -5.71 -3.75
C GLY A 489 2.00 -6.48 -2.57
N SER A 490 1.67 -7.74 -2.81
CA SER A 490 1.19 -8.76 -1.87
C SER A 490 1.78 -10.11 -2.27
N VAL A 491 1.75 -11.09 -1.36
CA VAL A 491 2.02 -12.50 -1.68
C VAL A 491 0.74 -13.34 -1.52
N PRO A 492 0.68 -14.60 -1.99
CA PRO A 492 -0.44 -15.49 -1.69
C PRO A 492 -0.70 -15.55 -0.19
N ASP A 493 -1.98 -15.47 0.18
CA ASP A 493 -2.44 -15.64 1.56
C ASP A 493 -3.32 -16.89 1.58
N THR A 494 -2.75 -17.99 2.06
CA THR A 494 -3.31 -19.34 2.08
C THR A 494 -3.14 -19.92 3.48
N ASP A 495 -3.63 -21.14 3.72
CA ASP A 495 -3.48 -21.79 5.04
C ASP A 495 -2.01 -22.06 5.41
N VAL A 496 -1.13 -22.22 4.42
CA VAL A 496 0.30 -22.51 4.63
C VAL A 496 1.17 -21.27 4.43
N VAL A 497 0.81 -20.33 3.56
CA VAL A 497 1.62 -19.13 3.26
C VAL A 497 0.86 -17.89 3.70
N ARG A 498 1.43 -17.07 4.58
CA ARG A 498 0.80 -15.83 5.09
C ARG A 498 1.66 -14.60 4.77
N ASP A 499 1.07 -13.57 4.18
CA ASP A 499 1.73 -12.27 4.02
C ASP A 499 1.69 -11.48 5.33
N VAL A 500 2.79 -11.47 6.07
CA VAL A 500 2.92 -10.72 7.34
C VAL A 500 3.62 -9.38 7.15
N SER A 501 3.76 -8.88 5.92
CA SER A 501 4.50 -7.64 5.63
C SER A 501 3.87 -6.39 6.27
N ARG A 502 2.57 -6.44 6.59
CA ARG A 502 1.87 -5.38 7.32
C ARG A 502 1.88 -5.53 8.83
N HIS A 503 2.32 -6.67 9.37
CA HIS A 503 2.37 -6.86 10.82
C HIS A 503 3.29 -5.79 11.46
N PRO A 504 2.85 -5.03 12.48
CA PRO A 504 3.57 -3.82 12.88
C PRO A 504 4.98 -4.07 13.37
N ASP A 505 5.18 -5.05 14.25
CA ASP A 505 6.45 -5.26 14.94
C ASP A 505 7.13 -6.56 14.53
N VAL A 506 8.35 -6.44 14.03
CA VAL A 506 9.14 -7.60 13.63
C VAL A 506 9.51 -8.47 14.83
N ALA A 507 9.70 -7.89 16.02
CA ALA A 507 10.08 -8.66 17.21
C ALA A 507 9.00 -9.67 17.61
N GLU A 508 7.71 -9.35 17.39
CA GLU A 508 6.59 -10.27 17.57
C GLU A 508 6.67 -11.47 16.60
N LEU A 509 7.07 -11.23 15.35
CA LEU A 509 7.28 -12.29 14.36
C LEU A 509 8.47 -13.17 14.73
N LEU A 510 9.61 -12.58 15.14
CA LEU A 510 10.79 -13.33 15.58
C LEU A 510 10.45 -14.24 16.77
N LEU A 511 9.66 -13.73 17.71
CA LEU A 511 9.26 -14.46 18.92
C LEU A 511 8.48 -15.74 18.59
N ILE A 512 7.57 -15.70 17.61
CA ILE A 512 6.73 -16.86 17.24
C ILE A 512 7.38 -17.82 16.24
N SER A 513 8.52 -17.44 15.63
CA SER A 513 9.13 -18.19 14.53
C SER A 513 10.10 -19.26 15.02
N ASP A 514 9.92 -20.49 14.55
CA ASP A 514 10.77 -21.64 14.88
C ASP A 514 12.05 -21.67 14.02
N VAL A 515 11.97 -21.18 12.78
CA VAL A 515 13.10 -21.05 11.84
C VAL A 515 13.01 -19.73 11.09
N LEU A 516 14.15 -19.07 10.89
CA LEU A 516 14.28 -17.92 9.98
C LEU A 516 14.93 -18.35 8.67
N VAL A 517 14.27 -18.08 7.56
CA VAL A 517 14.85 -18.10 6.21
C VAL A 517 15.09 -16.64 5.79
N THR A 518 16.33 -16.29 5.48
CA THR A 518 16.71 -14.92 5.13
C THR A 518 17.87 -14.92 4.14
N ASP A 519 18.36 -13.74 3.77
CA ASP A 519 19.54 -13.56 2.92
C ASP A 519 20.55 -12.63 3.64
N TYR A 520 20.77 -11.42 3.13
CA TYR A 520 21.67 -10.41 3.67
C TYR A 520 20.93 -9.44 4.61
N SER A 521 19.88 -9.89 5.29
CA SER A 521 19.07 -9.05 6.17
C SER A 521 19.69 -8.90 7.54
N SER A 522 19.68 -7.69 8.09
CA SER A 522 20.12 -7.45 9.48
C SER A 522 19.21 -8.14 10.52
N ILE A 523 18.04 -8.63 10.11
CA ILE A 523 17.11 -9.39 10.97
C ILE A 523 17.77 -10.65 11.54
N MET A 524 18.77 -11.21 10.86
CA MET A 524 19.49 -12.40 11.33
C MET A 524 20.18 -12.18 12.68
N PHE A 525 20.67 -10.96 12.93
CA PHE A 525 21.32 -10.63 14.20
C PHE A 525 20.34 -10.53 15.37
N ASP A 526 19.12 -10.08 15.09
CA ASP A 526 18.06 -10.06 16.09
C ASP A 526 17.57 -11.49 16.36
N PHE A 527 17.37 -12.29 15.30
CA PHE A 527 16.90 -13.67 15.43
C PHE A 527 17.93 -14.59 16.08
N ALA A 528 19.23 -14.34 15.90
CA ALA A 528 20.30 -15.11 16.54
C ALA A 528 20.15 -15.17 18.08
N GLN A 529 19.53 -14.15 18.68
CA GLN A 529 19.26 -14.11 20.13
C GLN A 529 18.23 -15.16 20.60
N THR A 530 17.43 -15.70 19.69
CA THR A 530 16.48 -16.77 20.01
C THR A 530 17.17 -18.13 20.19
N GLY A 531 18.39 -18.29 19.67
CA GLY A 531 19.10 -19.57 19.61
C GLY A 531 18.48 -20.57 18.63
N ARG A 532 17.55 -20.14 17.76
CA ARG A 532 16.83 -21.00 16.80
C ARG A 532 17.55 -21.07 15.44
N PRO A 533 17.29 -22.13 14.64
CA PRO A 533 17.93 -22.30 13.34
C PRO A 533 17.67 -21.15 12.35
N MET A 534 18.71 -20.79 11.61
CA MET A 534 18.65 -19.85 10.49
C MET A 534 19.10 -20.53 9.19
N LEU A 535 18.40 -20.26 8.10
CA LEU A 535 18.74 -20.71 6.75
C LEU A 535 18.96 -19.50 5.85
N PHE A 536 20.05 -19.51 5.09
CA PHE A 536 20.44 -18.41 4.21
C PHE A 536 20.17 -18.76 2.74
N HIS A 537 19.17 -18.12 2.14
CA HIS A 537 18.79 -18.26 0.73
C HIS A 537 19.46 -17.18 -0.11
N THR A 538 20.75 -17.35 -0.40
CA THR A 538 21.61 -16.33 -1.00
C THR A 538 21.88 -16.61 -2.49
N TYR A 539 20.82 -16.60 -3.29
CA TYR A 539 20.84 -16.94 -4.71
C TYR A 539 21.72 -16.02 -5.57
N ASP A 540 22.09 -14.84 -5.06
CA ASP A 540 22.82 -13.78 -5.77
C ASP A 540 24.03 -13.24 -4.99
N LEU A 541 24.65 -14.05 -4.11
CA LEU A 541 25.68 -13.60 -3.14
C LEU A 541 26.83 -12.81 -3.79
N ALA A 542 27.39 -13.33 -4.88
CA ALA A 542 28.51 -12.68 -5.57
C ALA A 542 28.10 -11.28 -6.07
N HIS A 543 26.93 -11.16 -6.70
CA HIS A 543 26.41 -9.88 -7.18
C HIS A 543 26.14 -8.92 -6.02
N TYR A 544 25.50 -9.40 -4.95
CA TYR A 544 25.14 -8.56 -3.81
C TYR A 544 26.36 -8.00 -3.07
N ARG A 545 27.35 -8.85 -2.81
CA ARG A 545 28.60 -8.50 -2.13
C ARG A 545 29.49 -7.61 -3.00
N ASP A 546 29.71 -7.99 -4.25
CA ASP A 546 30.77 -7.39 -5.06
C ASP A 546 30.29 -6.18 -5.88
N THR A 547 28.97 -6.08 -6.14
CA THR A 547 28.41 -5.06 -7.03
C THR A 547 27.43 -4.12 -6.32
N LEU A 548 26.54 -4.64 -5.48
CA LEU A 548 25.46 -3.81 -4.92
C LEU A 548 25.89 -2.99 -3.71
N ARG A 549 26.18 -3.65 -2.58
CA ARG A 549 26.31 -2.99 -1.27
C ARG A 549 27.65 -3.22 -0.58
N GLY A 550 28.26 -4.39 -0.77
CA GLY A 550 29.40 -4.83 0.03
C GLY A 550 29.04 -5.08 1.50
N PHE A 551 29.91 -5.83 2.17
CA PHE A 551 29.73 -6.22 3.56
C PHE A 551 30.76 -5.61 4.50
N CYS A 552 30.39 -5.52 5.77
CA CYS A 552 31.22 -5.04 6.88
C CYS A 552 32.01 -6.18 7.56
N PHE A 553 31.71 -7.45 7.25
CA PHE A 553 32.42 -8.64 7.72
C PHE A 553 32.31 -9.78 6.69
N ASP A 554 33.04 -10.87 6.91
CA ASP A 554 33.03 -12.06 6.05
C ASP A 554 31.75 -12.88 6.29
N PHE A 555 30.86 -12.90 5.30
CA PHE A 555 29.49 -13.43 5.39
C PHE A 555 29.43 -14.95 5.31
#